data_AF-A0A7V9NRK7-F1
#
_entry.id   AF-A0A7V9NRK7-F1
#
_cell.length_a   1.000
_cell.length_b   1.000
_cell.length_c   1.000
_cell.angle_alpha   90.00
_cell.angle_beta   90.00
_cell.angle_gamma   90.00
#
_symmetry.space_group_name_H-M   'P 1'
#
loop_
_entity.id
_entity.type
_entity.pdbx_description
1 polymer ?
#
loop_
_entity_poly.entity_id
_entity_poly.type
_entity_poly.pdbx_seq_one_letter_code
_entity_poly.pdbx_strand_id
1 'polypeptide(L)' 'QCAFFLAAASTPGVIVEYGDTEAMFHSPQDERTHAYVNGRFG' A
#
# COMPACT_ATOMS: atom_id res chain seq x y z
N GLN A 1 -10.14 4.28 -8.78
CA GLN A 1 -9.85 4.65 -7.39
C GLN A 1 -9.81 3.39 -6.55
N CYS A 2 -8.76 3.20 -5.75
CA CYS A 2 -8.60 2.07 -4.83
C CYS A 2 -7.85 2.52 -3.56
N ALA A 3 -7.92 1.68 -2.51
CA ALA A 3 -7.17 1.87 -1.27
C ALA A 3 -6.22 0.70 -1.06
N PHE A 4 -5.02 0.99 -0.58
CA PHE A 4 -4.04 0.02 -0.13
C PHE A 4 -4.16 -0.18 1.38
N PHE A 5 -4.36 -1.44 1.79
CA PHE A 5 -4.51 -1.81 3.20
C PHE A 5 -3.32 -2.64 3.66
N LEU A 6 -2.77 -2.30 4.82
CA LEU A 6 -1.77 -3.13 5.50
C LEU A 6 -2.38 -3.72 6.77
N ALA A 7 -2.38 -5.05 6.86
CA ALA A 7 -2.85 -5.78 8.03
C ALA A 7 -1.71 -6.59 8.64
N ALA A 8 -1.58 -6.55 9.96
CA ALA A 8 -0.69 -7.42 10.71
C ALA A 8 -1.50 -8.43 11.55
N ALA A 9 -0.88 -9.56 11.91
CA ALA A 9 -1.54 -10.61 12.68
C ALA A 9 -2.18 -10.04 13.95
N SER A 10 -3.45 -10.37 14.17
CA SER A 10 -4.26 -9.90 15.32
C SER A 10 -4.51 -8.38 15.36
N THR A 11 -4.29 -7.65 14.27
CA THR A 11 -4.64 -6.22 14.15
C THR A 11 -5.52 -5.97 12.93
N PRO A 12 -6.58 -5.13 13.04
CA PRO A 12 -7.33 -4.70 11.88
C PRO A 12 -6.42 -4.00 10.86
N GLY A 13 -6.64 -4.30 9.57
CA GLY A 13 -5.91 -3.62 8.50
C GLY A 13 -6.20 -2.12 8.50
N VAL A 14 -5.16 -1.31 8.31
CA VAL A 14 -5.27 0.14 8.18
C VAL A 14 -5.09 0.56 6.73
N ILE A 15 -5.81 1.61 6.31
CA ILE A 15 -5.55 2.25 5.03
C ILE A 15 -4.20 2.96 5.13
N VAL A 16 -3.32 2.58 4.23
CA VAL A 16 -1.98 3.14 4.10
C VAL A 16 -1.95 4.20 3.01
N GLU A 17 -2.68 3.98 1.92
CA GLU A 17 -2.75 4.90 0.80
C GLU A 17 -4.11 4.76 0.09
N TYR A 18 -4.63 5.84 -0.49
CA TYR A 18 -5.87 5.84 -1.26
C TYR A 18 -5.78 6.85 -2.40
N GLY A 19 -6.23 6.46 -3.58
CA GLY A 19 -6.25 7.36 -4.73
C GLY A 19 -6.49 6.65 -6.04
N ASP A 20 -5.90 7.19 -7.10
CA ASP A 20 -5.96 6.58 -8.42
C ASP A 20 -5.23 5.23 -8.46
N THR A 21 -5.83 4.27 -9.14
CA THR A 21 -5.31 2.91 -9.18
C THR A 21 -3.99 2.82 -9.92
N GLU A 22 -3.83 3.56 -11.03
CA GLU A 22 -2.59 3.60 -11.78
C GLU A 22 -1.46 4.21 -10.95
N ALA A 23 -1.77 5.26 -10.17
CA ALA A 23 -0.81 5.88 -9.26
C ALA A 23 -0.32 4.90 -8.18
N MET A 24 -1.20 4.07 -7.59
CA MET A 24 -0.78 3.12 -6.55
C MET A 24 0.24 2.09 -7.04
N PHE A 25 0.20 1.70 -8.32
CA PHE A 25 1.10 0.68 -8.87
C PHE A 25 2.33 1.25 -9.58
N HIS A 26 2.23 2.45 -10.17
CA HIS A 26 3.33 3.05 -10.94
C HIS A 26 4.04 4.19 -10.21
N SER A 27 3.39 4.87 -9.27
CA SER A 27 3.96 6.01 -8.53
C SER A 27 3.36 6.13 -7.11
N PRO A 28 3.50 5.08 -6.28
CA PRO A 28 3.01 5.12 -4.90
C PRO A 28 3.70 6.22 -4.09
N GLN A 29 2.93 6.94 -3.29
CA GLN A 29 3.40 8.03 -2.45
C GLN A 29 3.79 7.56 -1.05
N ASP A 30 3.17 6.49 -0.54
CA ASP A 30 3.53 5.90 0.74
C ASP A 30 4.66 4.86 0.56
N GLU A 31 5.69 4.96 1.40
CA GLU A 31 6.84 4.07 1.35
C GLU A 31 6.46 2.58 1.55
N ARG A 32 5.40 2.29 2.33
CA ARG A 32 4.92 0.93 2.55
C ARG A 32 4.23 0.37 1.32
N THR A 33 3.43 1.18 0.61
CA THR A 33 2.86 0.80 -0.69
C THR A 33 3.98 0.56 -1.71
N HIS A 34 4.98 1.46 -1.75
CA HIS A 34 6.15 1.33 -2.62
C HIS A 34 6.94 0.05 -2.32
N ALA A 35 7.20 -0.24 -1.05
CA ALA A 35 7.89 -1.45 -0.60
C ALA A 35 7.13 -2.72 -1.01
N TYR A 36 5.81 -2.73 -0.83
CA TYR A 36 4.95 -3.87 -1.20
C TYR A 36 4.93 -4.12 -2.71
N VAL A 37 4.71 -3.08 -3.52
CA VAL A 37 4.63 -3.18 -4.99
C VAL A 37 5.98 -3.59 -5.59
N ASN A 38 7.09 -3.12 -5.03
CA ASN A 38 8.43 -3.43 -5.54
C ASN A 38 9.07 -4.68 -4.90
N GLY A 39 8.34 -5.43 -4.08
CA GLY A 39 8.81 -6.66 -3.47
C GLY A 39 9.93 -6.47 -2.44
N ARG A 40 10.07 -5.26 -1.86
CA ARG A 40 11.02 -4.97 -0.79
C ARG A 40 10.37 -5.24 0.55
N PHE A 41 10.25 -6.52 0.88
CA PHE A 41 9.77 -6.95 2.19
C PHE A 41 10.95 -7.04 3.17
N GLY A 42 10.83 -6.37 4.31
CA GLY A 42 11.69 -6.55 5.49
C GLY A 42 10.98 -7.43 6.50
#